data_AF-A0A660ZV59-F1
#
_entry.id   AF-A0A660ZV59-F1
#
_cell.length_a   1.000
_cell.length_b   1.000
_cell.length_c   1.000
_cell.angle_alpha   90.00
_cell.angle_beta   90.00
_cell.angle_gamma   90.00
#
_symmetry.space_group_name_H-M   'P 1'
#
loop_
_entity.id
_entity.type
_entity.pdbx_description
1 polymer ?
#
loop_
_entity_poly.entity_id
_entity_poly.type
_entity_poly.pdbx_seq_one_letter_code
_entity_poly.pdbx_strand_id
1 'polypeptide(L)'
;GVCLASAALLSGRLGRFFLALLERLRGGPGSGRIASMLGELRTWRADKAFVLRVALLAFLVQSLRVLTHVMVASAMDIELDATRILQLYVLVPVLGVAVVLPISFNGLGVREFVATRLMPEVGIAAETALAMQLVTYLVQVAVSLVGGLVFVVMLLQGRLRLRRESPK
;
A
#
# COMPACT_ATOMS: atom_id res chain seq x y z
N GLY A 1 -1.55 -21.77 -4.32
CA GLY A 1 -0.59 -21.16 -3.38
C GLY A 1 -1.10 -19.85 -2.80
N VAL A 2 -1.29 -18.83 -3.65
CA VAL A 2 -1.64 -17.47 -3.22
C VAL A 2 -2.97 -17.37 -2.47
N CYS A 3 -4.04 -18.06 -2.90
CA CYS A 3 -5.34 -18.02 -2.20
C CYS A 3 -5.33 -18.60 -0.78
N LEU A 4 -4.48 -19.59 -0.48
CA LEU A 4 -4.32 -20.16 0.85
C LEU A 4 -3.50 -19.24 1.77
N ALA A 5 -2.54 -18.51 1.20
CA ALA A 5 -1.80 -17.47 1.92
C ALA A 5 -2.67 -16.23 2.21
N SER A 6 -3.53 -15.83 1.27
CA SER A 6 -4.54 -14.78 1.47
C SER A 6 -5.56 -15.18 2.54
N ALA A 7 -6.01 -16.44 2.53
CA ALA A 7 -6.90 -16.98 3.55
C ALA A 7 -6.21 -17.07 4.92
N ALA A 8 -4.91 -17.37 4.97
CA ALA A 8 -4.14 -17.41 6.22
C ALA A 8 -3.88 -16.00 6.80
N LEU A 9 -3.60 -15.00 5.96
CA LEU A 9 -3.44 -13.59 6.34
C LEU A 9 -4.77 -12.96 6.79
N LEU A 10 -5.90 -13.40 6.24
CA LEU A 10 -7.25 -12.99 6.67
C LEU A 10 -7.80 -13.80 7.87
N SER A 11 -7.27 -14.99 8.12
CA SER A 11 -7.67 -15.81 9.26
C SER A 11 -7.06 -15.25 10.54
N GLY A 12 -7.83 -15.14 11.62
CA GLY A 12 -7.38 -14.60 12.91
C GLY A 12 -6.27 -15.37 13.63
N ARG A 13 -5.39 -16.11 12.94
CA ARG A 13 -4.23 -16.81 13.47
C ARG A 13 -3.00 -15.90 13.57
N LEU A 14 -2.71 -15.08 12.56
CA LEU A 14 -1.59 -14.15 12.62
C LEU A 14 -1.85 -13.05 13.65
N GLY A 15 -3.09 -12.55 13.73
CA GLY A 15 -3.52 -11.62 14.79
C GLY A 15 -3.38 -12.23 16.18
N ARG A 16 -3.81 -13.48 16.38
CA ARG A 16 -3.63 -14.20 17.66
C ARG A 16 -2.17 -14.45 18.01
N PHE A 17 -1.33 -14.78 17.03
CA PHE A 17 0.11 -15.01 17.26
C PHE A 17 0.84 -13.70 17.58
N PHE A 18 0.54 -12.62 16.86
CA PHE A 18 1.09 -11.29 17.13
C PHE A 18 0.62 -10.75 18.48
N LEU A 19 -0.64 -11.03 18.87
CA LEU A 19 -1.18 -10.70 20.19
C LEU A 19 -0.57 -11.56 21.29
N ALA A 20 -0.42 -12.87 21.11
CA ALA A 20 0.21 -13.73 22.10
C ALA A 20 1.70 -13.38 22.27
N LEU A 21 2.37 -12.98 21.19
CA LEU A 21 3.74 -12.49 21.22
C LEU A 21 3.84 -11.11 21.90
N LEU A 22 2.89 -10.20 21.64
CA LEU A 22 2.78 -8.90 22.31
C LEU A 22 2.39 -9.03 23.80
N GLU A 23 1.47 -9.93 24.15
CA GLU A 23 1.08 -10.24 25.54
C GLU A 23 2.25 -10.85 26.31
N ARG A 24 3.04 -11.70 25.66
CA ARG A 24 4.25 -12.30 26.24
C ARG A 24 5.40 -11.31 26.38
N LEU A 25 5.46 -10.29 25.51
CA LEU A 25 6.50 -9.25 25.54
C LEU A 25 6.12 -8.00 26.35
N ARG A 26 4.83 -7.77 26.64
CA ARG A 26 4.35 -6.50 27.20
C ARG A 26 3.25 -6.70 28.23
N GLY A 27 3.63 -7.20 29.40
CA GLY A 27 2.79 -7.27 30.61
C GLY A 27 2.47 -5.89 31.22
N GLY A 28 1.78 -5.02 30.49
CA GLY A 28 1.38 -3.69 30.95
C GLY A 28 -0.11 -3.36 30.74
N PRO A 29 -0.68 -2.40 31.50
CA PRO A 29 -2.14 -2.15 31.70
C PRO A 29 -2.93 -1.58 30.49
N GLY A 30 -2.47 -1.79 29.24
CA GLY A 30 -3.13 -1.32 28.01
C GLY A 30 -3.95 -2.38 27.26
N SER A 31 -4.02 -3.61 27.76
CA SER A 31 -4.60 -4.78 27.07
C SER A 31 -6.11 -4.69 26.82
N GLY A 32 -6.86 -4.01 27.70
CA GLY A 32 -8.33 -3.90 27.59
C GLY A 32 -8.83 -3.08 26.38
N ARG A 33 -8.07 -2.07 25.93
CA ARG A 33 -8.43 -1.26 24.76
C ARG A 33 -8.17 -1.97 23.43
N ILE A 34 -7.12 -2.78 23.37
CA ILE A 34 -6.80 -3.56 22.17
C ILE A 34 -7.80 -4.72 22.03
N ALA A 35 -8.19 -5.36 23.13
CA ALA A 35 -9.20 -6.42 23.14
C ALA A 35 -10.59 -5.95 22.69
N SER A 36 -11.00 -4.73 23.06
CA SER A 36 -12.28 -4.14 22.61
C SER A 36 -12.28 -3.79 21.12
N MET A 37 -11.21 -3.16 20.61
CA MET A 37 -11.05 -2.91 19.17
C MET A 37 -11.02 -4.20 18.32
N LEU A 38 -10.45 -5.28 18.86
CA LEU A 38 -10.44 -6.59 18.20
C LEU A 38 -11.79 -7.33 18.29
N GLY A 39 -12.59 -7.07 19.32
CA GLY A 39 -13.96 -7.56 19.47
C GLY A 39 -14.87 -7.03 18.35
N GLU A 40 -14.74 -5.75 18.01
CA GLU A 40 -15.48 -5.11 16.91
C GLU A 40 -15.03 -5.61 15.52
N LEU A 41 -13.74 -5.91 15.34
CA LEU A 41 -13.25 -6.55 14.11
C LEU A 41 -13.75 -8.00 13.96
N ARG A 42 -14.19 -8.64 15.05
CA ARG A 42 -14.71 -10.03 15.03
C ARG A 42 -16.16 -10.10 14.55
N THR A 43 -16.97 -9.06 14.80
CA THR A 43 -18.34 -8.97 14.29
C THR A 43 -18.38 -8.61 12.80
N TRP A 44 -17.39 -7.87 12.28
CA TRP A 44 -17.26 -7.53 10.85
C TRP A 44 -16.78 -8.67 9.94
N ARG A 45 -16.18 -9.73 10.50
CA ARG A 45 -15.70 -10.91 9.73
C ARG A 45 -16.80 -11.90 9.32
N ALA A 46 -18.05 -11.68 9.73
CA ALA A 46 -19.16 -12.60 9.44
C ALA A 46 -19.71 -12.45 8.00
N ASP A 47 -19.52 -11.29 7.36
CA ASP A 47 -20.01 -11.05 6.01
C ASP A 47 -18.91 -11.37 4.96
N LYS A 48 -19.01 -12.56 4.36
CA LYS A 48 -18.12 -13.01 3.29
C LYS A 48 -18.14 -12.05 2.08
N ALA A 49 -19.26 -11.36 1.83
CA ALA A 49 -19.37 -10.40 0.74
C ALA A 49 -18.54 -9.13 1.04
N PHE A 50 -18.50 -8.69 2.29
CA PHE A 50 -17.65 -7.58 2.70
C PHE A 50 -16.16 -7.89 2.50
N VAL A 51 -15.71 -9.06 2.97
CA VAL A 51 -14.31 -9.50 2.80
C VAL A 51 -13.94 -9.62 1.32
N LEU A 52 -14.84 -10.16 0.48
CA LEU A 52 -14.62 -10.26 -0.96
C LEU A 52 -14.50 -8.88 -1.62
N ARG A 53 -15.37 -7.92 -1.28
CA ARG A 53 -15.31 -6.54 -1.81
C ARG A 53 -13.99 -5.86 -1.47
N VAL A 54 -13.53 -5.99 -0.21
CA VAL A 54 -12.25 -5.42 0.22
C VAL A 54 -11.09 -6.08 -0.52
N ALA A 55 -11.12 -7.41 -0.69
CA ALA A 55 -10.09 -8.13 -1.44
C ALA A 55 -10.04 -7.71 -2.92
N LEU A 56 -11.20 -7.56 -3.57
CA LEU A 56 -11.30 -7.07 -4.94
C LEU A 56 -10.80 -5.64 -5.08
N LEU A 57 -11.12 -4.77 -4.12
CA LEU A 57 -10.63 -3.40 -4.11
C LEU A 57 -9.10 -3.37 -3.95
N ALA A 58 -8.54 -4.16 -3.04
CA ALA A 58 -7.10 -4.26 -2.84
C ALA A 58 -6.39 -4.79 -4.11
N PHE A 59 -6.99 -5.80 -4.76
CA PHE A 59 -6.48 -6.32 -6.03
C PHE A 59 -6.52 -5.25 -7.12
N LEU A 60 -7.62 -4.51 -7.25
CA LEU A 60 -7.75 -3.43 -8.23
C LEU A 60 -6.70 -2.34 -8.01
N VAL A 61 -6.51 -1.90 -6.77
CA VAL A 61 -5.47 -0.92 -6.43
C VAL A 61 -4.08 -1.46 -6.76
N GLN A 62 -3.81 -2.74 -6.46
CA GLN A 62 -2.55 -3.37 -6.80
C GLN A 62 -2.33 -3.44 -8.31
N SER A 63 -3.36 -3.80 -9.09
CA SER A 63 -3.30 -3.81 -10.55
C SER A 63 -3.05 -2.43 -11.13
N LEU A 64 -3.71 -1.39 -10.60
CA LEU A 64 -3.46 0.00 -11.01
C LEU A 64 -2.00 0.41 -10.75
N ARG A 65 -1.45 0.05 -9.58
CA ARG A 65 -0.04 0.33 -9.26
C ARG A 65 0.93 -0.33 -10.23
N VAL A 66 0.68 -1.59 -10.58
CA VAL A 66 1.51 -2.31 -11.57
C VAL A 66 1.35 -1.70 -12.96
N LEU A 67 0.12 -1.34 -13.35
CA LEU A 67 -0.15 -0.70 -14.63
C LEU A 67 0.61 0.63 -14.78
N THR A 68 0.70 1.44 -13.73
CA THR A 68 1.54 2.65 -13.75
C THR A 68 2.99 2.33 -14.09
N HIS A 69 3.57 1.27 -13.51
CA HIS A 69 4.93 0.86 -13.82
C HIS A 69 5.06 0.36 -15.27
N VAL A 70 4.09 -0.40 -15.76
CA VAL A 70 4.07 -0.87 -17.16
C VAL A 70 3.99 0.31 -18.13
N MET A 71 3.16 1.31 -17.85
CA MET A 71 3.05 2.51 -18.68
C MET A 71 4.37 3.31 -18.68
N VAL A 72 5.02 3.45 -17.52
CA VAL A 72 6.33 4.12 -17.44
C VAL A 72 7.40 3.35 -18.21
N ALA A 73 7.44 2.03 -18.09
CA ALA A 73 8.37 1.20 -18.86
C ALA A 73 8.14 1.32 -20.37
N SER A 74 6.88 1.30 -20.82
CA SER A 74 6.52 1.53 -22.22
C SER A 74 6.91 2.93 -22.70
N ALA A 75 6.78 3.96 -21.87
CA ALA A 75 7.23 5.31 -22.20
C ALA A 75 8.76 5.46 -22.27
N MET A 76 9.49 4.56 -21.61
CA MET A 76 10.96 4.47 -21.64
C MET A 76 11.48 3.52 -22.73
N ASP A 77 10.59 3.02 -23.61
CA ASP A 77 10.91 2.04 -24.66
C ASP A 77 11.51 0.73 -24.12
N ILE A 78 11.11 0.34 -22.90
CA ILE A 78 11.53 -0.90 -22.28
C ILE A 78 10.55 -2.00 -22.69
N GLU A 79 11.03 -2.97 -23.48
CA GLU A 79 10.26 -4.14 -23.87
C GLU A 79 9.95 -5.02 -22.64
N LEU A 80 8.67 -5.10 -22.30
CA LEU A 80 8.16 -5.92 -21.21
C LEU A 80 7.45 -7.16 -21.75
N ASP A 81 8.10 -8.31 -21.60
CA ASP A 81 7.45 -9.61 -21.79
C ASP A 81 6.45 -9.92 -20.67
N ALA A 82 5.52 -10.84 -20.94
CA ALA A 82 4.52 -11.30 -19.96
C ALA A 82 5.17 -11.77 -18.63
N THR A 83 6.34 -12.41 -18.70
CA THR A 83 7.12 -12.82 -17.53
C THR A 83 7.61 -11.63 -16.69
N ARG A 84 8.07 -10.56 -17.34
CA ARG A 84 8.54 -9.34 -16.66
C ARG A 84 7.38 -8.58 -16.00
N ILE A 85 6.22 -8.56 -16.65
CA ILE A 85 5.00 -7.99 -16.06
C ILE A 85 4.59 -8.76 -14.79
N LEU A 86 4.66 -10.09 -14.82
CA LEU A 86 4.40 -10.93 -13.64
C LEU A 86 5.41 -10.68 -12.52
N GLN A 87 6.68 -10.43 -12.84
CA GLN A 87 7.70 -10.08 -11.85
C GLN A 87 7.42 -8.71 -11.21
N LEU A 88 6.92 -7.73 -11.97
CA LEU A 88 6.47 -6.44 -11.40
C LEU A 88 5.35 -6.59 -10.38
N TYR A 89 4.44 -7.58 -10.55
CA TYR A 89 3.41 -7.88 -9.57
C TYR A 89 3.97 -8.34 -8.21
N VAL A 90 5.17 -8.92 -8.18
CA VAL A 90 5.87 -9.31 -6.95
C VAL A 90 6.74 -8.17 -6.43
N LEU A 91 7.45 -7.50 -7.35
CA LEU A 91 8.41 -6.46 -7.02
C LEU A 91 7.74 -5.19 -6.47
N VAL A 92 6.62 -4.75 -7.04
CA VAL A 92 5.92 -3.53 -6.62
C VAL A 92 5.44 -3.60 -5.15
N PRO A 93 4.81 -4.71 -4.68
CA PRO A 93 4.53 -4.90 -3.26
C PRO A 93 5.78 -4.90 -2.38
N VAL A 94 6.86 -5.57 -2.81
CA VAL A 94 8.14 -5.63 -2.06
C VAL A 94 8.72 -4.23 -1.87
N LEU A 95 8.76 -3.43 -2.95
CA LEU A 95 9.14 -2.02 -2.89
C LEU A 95 8.21 -1.24 -1.96
N GLY A 96 6.91 -1.49 -2.01
CA GLY A 96 5.93 -0.91 -1.10
C GLY A 96 6.23 -1.21 0.38
N VAL A 97 6.62 -2.44 0.71
CA VAL A 97 7.04 -2.81 2.07
C VAL A 97 8.33 -2.09 2.46
N ALA A 98 9.29 -1.95 1.53
CA ALA A 98 10.53 -1.22 1.79
C ALA A 98 10.28 0.27 2.11
N VAL A 99 9.30 0.91 1.46
CA VAL A 99 8.91 2.31 1.71
C VAL A 99 8.32 2.51 3.12
N VAL A 100 7.72 1.47 3.72
CA VAL A 100 7.18 1.54 5.09
C VAL A 100 8.30 1.63 6.13
N LEU A 101 9.53 1.25 5.79
CA LEU A 101 10.68 1.41 6.68
C LEU A 101 10.87 2.91 6.99
N PRO A 102 10.81 3.33 8.27
CA PRO A 102 10.91 4.74 8.67
C PRO A 102 12.36 5.23 8.63
N ILE A 103 13.09 4.86 7.58
CA ILE A 103 14.48 5.22 7.33
C ILE A 103 14.60 6.42 6.38
N SER A 104 13.51 6.77 5.67
CA SER A 104 13.50 7.89 4.72
C SER A 104 12.13 8.58 4.64
N PHE A 105 12.11 9.82 4.15
CA PHE A 105 10.88 10.55 3.87
C PHE A 105 10.17 9.95 2.65
N ASN A 106 8.99 9.36 2.85
CA ASN A 106 8.17 8.77 1.77
C ASN A 106 8.91 7.70 0.93
N GLY A 107 9.84 6.97 1.57
CA GLY A 107 10.61 5.93 0.90
C GLY A 107 11.61 6.41 -0.15
N LEU A 108 11.89 7.73 -0.23
CA LEU A 108 12.86 8.31 -1.16
C LEU A 108 14.26 7.78 -0.84
N GLY A 109 14.93 7.23 -1.85
CA GLY A 109 16.24 6.58 -1.74
C GLY A 109 16.15 5.10 -1.43
N VAL A 110 15.18 4.67 -0.60
CA VAL A 110 15.01 3.25 -0.22
C VAL A 110 14.42 2.46 -1.37
N ARG A 111 13.33 2.94 -1.97
CA ARG A 111 12.70 2.24 -3.09
C ARG A 111 13.65 2.19 -4.29
N GLU A 112 14.39 3.28 -4.54
CA GLU A 112 15.40 3.35 -5.60
C GLU A 112 16.50 2.33 -5.36
N PHE A 113 17.06 2.29 -4.15
CA PHE A 113 18.11 1.36 -3.80
C PHE A 113 17.65 -0.10 -3.90
N VAL A 114 16.46 -0.42 -3.42
CA VAL A 114 15.91 -1.78 -3.51
C VAL A 114 15.64 -2.15 -4.97
N ALA A 115 15.12 -1.22 -5.78
CA ALA A 115 14.91 -1.45 -7.20
C ALA A 115 16.21 -1.69 -7.95
N THR A 116 17.27 -0.89 -7.72
CA THR A 116 18.58 -1.10 -8.38
C THR A 116 19.26 -2.40 -7.96
N ARG A 117 18.88 -3.02 -6.84
CA ARG A 117 19.37 -4.34 -6.42
C ARG A 117 18.56 -5.50 -6.99
N LEU A 118 17.23 -5.37 -7.04
CA LEU A 118 16.34 -6.48 -7.43
C LEU A 118 16.00 -6.52 -8.93
N MET A 119 15.92 -5.37 -9.60
CA MET A 119 15.57 -5.31 -11.03
C MET A 119 16.66 -5.89 -11.95
N PRO A 120 17.97 -5.83 -11.62
CA PRO A 120 19.00 -6.55 -12.37
C PRO A 120 18.81 -8.07 -12.40
N GLU A 121 18.27 -8.67 -11.33
CA GLU A 121 17.97 -10.11 -11.29
C GLU A 121 16.88 -10.51 -12.30
N VAL A 122 16.12 -9.53 -12.79
CA VAL A 122 15.04 -9.68 -13.76
C VAL A 122 15.49 -9.23 -15.18
N GLY A 123 16.76 -8.87 -15.33
CA GLY A 123 17.34 -8.44 -16.60
C GLY A 123 17.08 -6.97 -16.95
N ILE A 124 16.71 -6.13 -15.97
CA ILE A 124 16.64 -4.68 -16.13
C ILE A 124 17.87 -4.06 -15.45
N ALA A 125 18.69 -3.33 -16.23
CA ALA A 125 19.89 -2.69 -15.72
C ALA A 125 19.60 -1.76 -14.52
N ALA A 126 20.54 -1.65 -13.59
CA ALA A 126 20.35 -0.90 -12.34
C ALA A 126 20.08 0.59 -12.61
N GLU A 127 20.74 1.15 -13.62
CA GLU A 127 20.59 2.53 -14.07
C GLU A 127 19.17 2.76 -14.62
N THR A 128 18.68 1.83 -15.44
CA THR A 128 17.31 1.86 -15.99
C THR A 128 16.27 1.71 -14.88
N ALA A 129 16.51 0.82 -13.91
CA ALA A 129 15.65 0.61 -12.75
C ALA A 129 15.53 1.89 -11.90
N LEU A 130 16.65 2.57 -11.66
CA LEU A 130 16.68 3.85 -10.96
C LEU A 130 15.85 4.91 -11.70
N ALA A 131 16.11 5.08 -13.00
CA ALA A 131 15.38 6.05 -13.82
C ALA A 131 13.87 5.75 -13.83
N MET A 132 13.49 4.49 -13.98
CA MET A 132 12.10 4.04 -13.96
C MET A 132 11.40 4.34 -12.63
N GLN A 133 12.07 4.12 -11.49
CA GLN A 133 11.51 4.45 -10.17
C GLN A 133 11.35 5.96 -9.96
N LEU A 134 12.29 6.77 -10.45
CA LEU A 134 12.22 8.23 -10.36
C LEU A 134 11.06 8.79 -11.19
N VAL A 135 10.90 8.31 -12.43
CA VAL A 135 9.77 8.72 -13.30
C VAL A 135 8.46 8.28 -12.68
N THR A 136 8.37 7.03 -12.21
CA THR A 136 7.17 6.51 -11.56
C THR A 136 6.80 7.33 -10.32
N TYR A 137 7.80 7.74 -9.52
CA TYR A 137 7.56 8.61 -8.37
C TYR A 137 7.03 9.99 -8.78
N LEU A 138 7.60 10.59 -9.82
CA LEU A 138 7.13 11.89 -10.31
C LEU A 138 5.65 11.82 -10.75
N VAL A 139 5.27 10.74 -11.44
CA VAL A 139 3.86 10.47 -11.79
C VAL A 139 3.00 10.35 -10.54
N GLN A 140 3.45 9.61 -9.52
CA GLN A 140 2.71 9.48 -8.26
C GLN A 140 2.55 10.82 -7.53
N VAL A 141 3.58 11.66 -7.50
CA VAL A 141 3.53 13.01 -6.93
C VAL A 141 2.53 13.87 -7.69
N ALA A 142 2.56 13.86 -9.01
CA ALA A 142 1.62 14.61 -9.85
C ALA A 142 0.17 14.21 -9.58
N VAL A 143 -0.12 12.91 -9.54
CA VAL A 143 -1.47 12.38 -9.21
C VAL A 143 -1.88 12.74 -7.78
N SER A 144 -0.94 12.66 -6.83
CA SER A 144 -1.20 13.00 -5.43
C SER A 144 -1.52 14.48 -5.24
N LEU A 145 -0.92 15.35 -6.05
CA LEU A 145 -1.20 16.79 -6.02
C LEU A 145 -2.64 17.09 -6.45
N VAL A 146 -3.16 16.36 -7.45
CA VAL A 146 -4.58 16.45 -7.85
C VAL A 146 -5.49 16.06 -6.69
N GLY A 147 -5.19 14.94 -6.02
CA GLY A 147 -5.93 14.51 -4.83
C GLY A 147 -5.86 15.53 -3.69
N GLY A 148 -4.69 16.13 -3.47
CA GLY A 148 -4.47 17.20 -2.50
C GLY A 148 -5.28 18.45 -2.81
N LEU A 149 -5.37 18.86 -4.08
CA LEU A 149 -6.20 20.00 -4.49
C LEU A 149 -7.68 19.75 -4.24
N VAL A 150 -8.19 18.56 -4.61
CA VAL A 150 -9.57 18.15 -4.32
C VAL A 150 -9.85 18.18 -2.82
N PHE A 151 -8.90 17.66 -2.02
CA PHE A 151 -9.01 17.66 -0.57
C PHE A 151 -9.07 19.08 0.01
N VAL A 152 -8.22 20.00 -0.47
CA VAL A 152 -8.24 21.41 -0.03
C VAL A 152 -9.57 22.08 -0.37
N VAL A 153 -10.08 21.88 -1.60
CA VAL A 153 -11.38 22.44 -2.02
C VAL A 153 -12.51 21.91 -1.13
N MET A 154 -12.54 20.60 -0.89
CA MET A 154 -13.53 19.96 -0.03
C MET A 154 -13.43 20.46 1.42
N LEU A 155 -12.21 20.63 1.94
CA LEU A 155 -11.97 21.15 3.29
C LEU A 155 -12.44 22.61 3.44
N LEU A 156 -12.17 23.46 2.45
CA LEU A 156 -12.62 24.85 2.43
C LEU A 156 -14.15 24.92 2.39
N GLN A 157 -14.80 24.11 1.56
CA GLN A 157 -16.27 24.03 1.51
C GLN A 157 -16.86 23.59 2.85
N GLY A 158 -16.27 22.60 3.51
CA GLY A 158 -16.70 22.15 4.84
C GLY A 158 -16.58 23.23 5.91
N ARG A 159 -15.46 23.97 5.93
CA ARG A 159 -15.23 25.09 6.87
C ARG A 159 -16.20 26.26 6.63
N LEU A 160 -16.54 26.55 5.38
CA LEU A 160 -17.49 27.62 5.04
C LEU A 160 -18.93 27.26 5.41
N ARG A 161 -19.33 25.98 5.35
CA ARG A 161 -20.65 25.52 5.81
C ARG A 161 -20.81 25.68 7.32
N LEU A 162 -19.81 25.24 8.10
CA LEU A 162 -19.85 25.37 9.56
C LEU A 162 -19.87 26.83 10.04
N ARG A 163 -19.20 27.75 9.33
CA ARG A 163 -19.25 29.19 9.65
C ARG A 163 -20.60 29.84 9.35
N ARG A 164 -21.45 29.24 8.51
CA ARG A 164 -22.82 29.72 8.23
C ARG A 164 -23.85 29.24 9.25
N GLU A 165 -23.58 28.13 9.93
CA GLU A 165 -24.53 27.49 10.85
C GLU A 165 -24.32 27.86 12.33
N SER A 166 -23.25 28.58 12.70
CA SER A 166 -23.13 29.16 14.05
C SER A 166 -24.01 30.41 14.17
N PRO A 167 -25.15 30.37 14.89
CA PRO A 167 -25.91 31.56 15.22
C PRO A 167 -25.09 32.37 16.23
N LYS A 168 -25.12 33.70 16.10
CA LYS A 168 -24.60 34.60 17.14
C LYS A 168 -25.47 34.55 18.38
#